data_AF-A0A8B0SY99-F1
#
_entry.id   AF-A0A8B0SY99-F1
#
_cell.length_a   1.000
_cell.length_b   1.000
_cell.length_c   1.000
_cell.angle_alpha   90.00
_cell.angle_beta   90.00
_cell.angle_gamma   90.00
#
_symmetry.space_group_name_H-M   'P 1'
#
loop_
_entity.id
_entity.type
_entity.pdbx_description
1 polymer ?
#
loop_
_entity_poly.entity_id
_entity_poly.type
_entity_poly.pdbx_seq_one_letter_code
_entity_poly.pdbx_strand_id
1 'polypeptide(L)' 'MKVLGYSGEYPQYPRAMRSNLSPELKTKVRDVFVGIDDPEVLRNFKAEAFAPITDADYDVIRKMGSLLGLDFATM' A
#
# COMPACT_ATOMS: atom_id res chain seq x y z
N MET A 1 6.55 25.72 18.55
CA MET A 1 6.60 25.34 17.12
C MET A 1 5.23 25.59 16.51
N LYS A 2 5.17 26.11 15.27
CA LYS A 2 3.90 26.30 14.53
C LYS A 2 3.94 25.43 13.28
N VAL A 3 2.93 24.58 13.10
CA VAL A 3 2.74 23.80 11.87
C VAL A 3 2.32 24.74 10.74
N LEU A 4 2.96 24.62 9.57
CA LEU A 4 2.71 25.46 8.40
C LEU A 4 1.72 24.83 7.41
N GLY A 5 1.61 23.50 7.39
CA GLY A 5 0.70 22.75 6.53
C GLY A 5 0.94 21.25 6.61
N TYR A 6 0.10 20.49 5.89
CA TYR A 6 0.18 19.05 5.73
C TYR A 6 0.15 18.71 4.23
N SER A 7 0.72 17.57 3.84
CA SER A 7 0.53 17.02 2.50
C SER A 7 -0.87 16.43 2.35
N GLY A 8 -1.23 16.07 1.11
CA GLY A 8 -2.28 15.07 0.91
C GLY A 8 -1.86 13.68 1.38
N GLU A 9 -2.79 12.74 1.35
CA GLU A 9 -2.56 11.33 1.67
C GLU A 9 -1.63 10.67 0.65
N TYR A 10 -0.68 9.87 1.14
CA TYR A 10 0.16 8.99 0.34
C TYR A 10 -0.04 7.55 0.79
N PRO A 11 -0.19 6.59 -0.12
CA PRO A 11 -0.42 5.19 0.24
C PRO A 11 0.84 4.57 0.87
N GLN A 12 0.62 3.65 1.81
CA GLN A 12 1.66 2.83 2.43
C GLN A 12 2.07 1.64 1.54
N TYR A 13 3.01 0.80 1.99
CA TYR A 13 3.50 -0.35 1.22
C TYR A 13 2.39 -1.37 0.86
N PRO A 14 2.17 -1.69 -0.45
CA PRO A 14 1.14 -2.64 -0.86
C PRO A 14 1.56 -4.10 -0.66
N ARG A 15 0.57 -4.94 -0.36
CA ARG A 15 0.65 -6.38 -0.64
C ARG A 15 0.05 -6.65 -2.01
N ALA A 16 0.92 -6.98 -2.97
CA ALA A 16 0.51 -7.28 -4.34
C ALA A 16 0.46 -8.78 -4.61
N MET A 17 -0.39 -9.20 -5.56
CA MET A 17 -0.49 -10.57 -6.04
C MET A 17 -0.60 -10.60 -7.55
N ARG A 18 -0.21 -11.72 -8.18
CA ARG A 18 -0.31 -11.89 -9.63
C ARG A 18 -1.77 -11.90 -10.09
N SER A 19 -2.09 -11.14 -11.12
CA SER A 19 -3.47 -10.98 -11.60
C SER A 19 -4.07 -12.25 -12.22
N ASN A 20 -3.22 -13.15 -12.71
CA ASN A 20 -3.58 -14.39 -13.40
C ASN A 20 -3.86 -15.58 -12.47
N LEU A 21 -3.90 -15.36 -11.15
CA LEU A 21 -4.41 -16.35 -10.19
C LEU A 21 -5.93 -16.51 -10.35
N SER A 22 -6.46 -17.67 -9.93
CA SER A 22 -7.91 -17.91 -9.98
C SER A 22 -8.67 -16.89 -9.12
N PRO A 23 -9.90 -16.49 -9.50
CA PRO A 23 -10.68 -15.52 -8.73
C PRO A 23 -10.89 -15.92 -7.27
N GLU A 24 -11.10 -17.22 -7.01
CA GLU A 24 -11.32 -17.78 -5.67
C GLU A 24 -10.06 -17.63 -4.82
N LEU A 25 -8.89 -17.92 -5.39
CA LEU A 25 -7.61 -17.76 -4.70
C LEU A 25 -7.32 -16.29 -4.40
N LYS A 26 -7.55 -15.38 -5.35
CA LYS A 26 -7.35 -13.94 -5.13
C LYS A 26 -8.23 -13.41 -3.99
N THR A 27 -9.49 -13.83 -3.97
CA THR A 27 -10.44 -13.48 -2.90
C THR A 27 -9.95 -13.99 -1.55
N LYS A 28 -9.59 -15.27 -1.47
CA LYS A 28 -9.10 -15.88 -0.23
C LYS A 28 -7.82 -15.22 0.28
N VAL A 29 -6.87 -14.91 -0.61
CA VAL A 29 -5.62 -14.23 -0.24
C VAL A 29 -5.93 -12.85 0.35
N ARG A 30 -6.76 -12.04 -0.31
CA ARG A 30 -7.15 -10.71 0.20
C ARG A 30 -7.78 -10.82 1.58
N ASP A 31 -8.76 -11.70 1.73
CA ASP A 31 -9.55 -11.81 2.96
C ASP A 31 -8.67 -12.31 4.13
N VAL A 32 -7.73 -13.24 3.87
CA VAL A 32 -6.75 -13.68 4.87
C VAL A 32 -5.86 -12.53 5.32
N PHE A 33 -5.26 -11.77 4.40
CA PHE A 33 -4.34 -10.68 4.79
C PHE A 33 -5.04 -9.59 5.60
N VAL A 34 -6.22 -9.15 5.16
CA VAL A 34 -6.99 -8.11 5.87
C VAL A 34 -7.46 -8.61 7.25
N GLY A 35 -7.69 -9.92 7.38
CA GLY A 35 -8.08 -10.54 8.64
C GLY A 35 -6.94 -10.92 9.59
N ILE A 36 -5.67 -10.63 9.27
CA ILE A 36 -4.55 -10.93 10.18
C ILE A 36 -4.64 -10.02 11.41
N ASP A 37 -4.83 -10.63 12.58
CA ASP A 37 -4.80 -9.99 13.90
C ASP A 37 -3.68 -10.52 14.81
N ASP A 38 -2.91 -11.52 14.35
CA ASP A 38 -1.79 -12.09 15.09
C ASP A 38 -0.69 -11.03 15.35
N PRO A 39 -0.45 -10.65 16.62
CA PRO A 39 0.52 -9.61 16.96
C PRO A 39 1.96 -9.97 16.57
N GLU A 40 2.32 -11.25 16.55
CA GLU A 40 3.67 -11.68 16.19
C GLU A 40 3.92 -11.51 14.70
N VAL A 41 2.91 -11.81 13.88
CA VAL A 41 2.93 -11.57 12.43
C VAL A 41 3.01 -10.07 12.15
N LEU A 42 2.12 -9.29 12.76
CA LEU A 42 2.00 -7.84 12.54
C LEU A 42 3.25 -7.06 12.99
N ARG A 43 3.86 -7.47 14.12
CA ARG A 43 5.11 -6.89 14.64
C ARG A 43 6.25 -6.95 13.63
N ASN A 44 6.37 -8.03 12.86
CA ASN A 44 7.41 -8.17 11.83
C ASN A 44 7.27 -7.15 10.70
N PHE A 45 6.08 -6.60 10.50
CA PHE A 45 5.79 -5.56 9.50
C PHE A 45 5.74 -4.16 10.09
N LYS A 46 5.92 -4.01 11.41
CA LYS A 46 5.69 -2.75 12.14
C LYS A 46 4.32 -2.15 11.81
N ALA A 47 3.32 -3.02 11.63
CA ALA A 47 1.96 -2.67 11.23
C ALA A 47 0.99 -3.01 12.36
N GLU A 48 -0.10 -2.27 12.43
CA GLU A 48 -1.22 -2.58 13.35
C GLU A 48 -2.25 -3.50 12.69
N ALA A 49 -2.39 -3.41 11.37
CA ALA A 49 -3.29 -4.22 10.55
C ALA A 49 -2.88 -4.14 9.07
N PHE A 50 -3.45 -5.01 8.24
CA PHE A 50 -3.49 -4.82 6.79
C PHE A 50 -4.86 -4.28 6.39
N ALA A 51 -4.88 -3.22 5.58
CA ALA A 51 -6.10 -2.60 5.07
C ALA A 51 -6.27 -2.82 3.56
N PRO A 52 -7.51 -2.81 3.03
CA PRO A 52 -7.75 -2.81 1.61
C PRO A 52 -7.09 -1.61 0.91
N ILE A 53 -6.54 -1.85 -0.27
CA ILE A 53 -5.93 -0.82 -1.12
C ILE A 53 -6.16 -1.18 -2.59
N THR A 54 -6.19 -0.18 -3.45
CA THR A 54 -6.37 -0.31 -4.90
C THR A 54 -5.20 0.31 -5.67
N ASP A 55 -5.12 0.03 -6.96
CA ASP A 55 -4.10 0.61 -7.83
C ASP A 55 -4.21 2.15 -7.94
N ALA A 56 -5.43 2.69 -7.90
CA ALA A 56 -5.70 4.11 -8.03
C ALA A 56 -5.18 4.93 -6.84
N ASP A 57 -5.04 4.31 -5.66
CA ASP A 57 -4.50 4.98 -4.47
C ASP A 57 -3.04 5.43 -4.67
N TYR A 58 -2.32 4.80 -5.62
CA TYR A 58 -0.94 5.15 -5.98
C TYR A 58 -0.84 6.23 -7.07
N ASP A 59 -1.95 6.74 -7.59
CA ASP A 59 -1.93 7.79 -8.62
C ASP A 59 -1.27 9.08 -8.14
N VAL A 60 -1.34 9.39 -6.83
CA VAL A 60 -0.65 10.54 -6.25
C VAL A 60 0.87 10.43 -6.43
N ILE A 61 1.43 9.23 -6.30
CA ILE A 61 2.86 8.96 -6.51
C ILE A 61 3.20 9.07 -7.99
N ARG A 62 2.37 8.53 -8.89
CA ARG A 62 2.58 8.63 -10.35
C ARG A 62 2.58 10.09 -10.82
N LYS A 63 1.62 10.88 -10.33
CA LYS A 63 1.53 12.33 -10.62
C LYS A 63 2.73 13.09 -10.07
N MET A 64 3.15 12.80 -8.84
CA MET A 64 4.36 13.38 -8.24
C MET A 64 5.61 13.06 -9.08
N GLY A 65 5.82 11.80 -9.45
CA GLY A 65 6.96 11.38 -10.27
C GLY A 65 7.03 12.11 -11.61
N SER A 66 5.87 12.25 -12.27
CA SER A 66 5.76 13.00 -13.53
C SER A 66 6.06 14.50 -13.33
N LEU A 67 5.45 15.12 -12.32
CA LEU A 67 5.63 16.56 -12.03
C LEU A 67 7.09 16.91 -11.71
N LEU A 68 7.78 16.01 -11.02
CA LEU A 68 9.16 16.20 -10.58
C LEU A 68 10.20 15.65 -11.56
N GLY A 69 9.78 14.99 -12.64
CA GLY A 69 10.68 14.39 -13.62
C GLY A 69 11.55 13.26 -13.05
N LEU A 70 10.99 12.44 -12.17
CA LEU A 70 11.73 11.42 -11.43
C LEU A 70 11.86 10.09 -12.17
N ASP A 71 13.01 9.44 -11.99
CA ASP A 71 13.19 8.01 -12.26
C ASP A 71 13.12 7.23 -10.94
N PHE A 72 12.02 6.49 -10.75
CA PHE A 72 11.82 5.66 -9.55
C PHE A 72 12.86 4.53 -9.41
N ALA A 73 13.58 4.16 -10.47
CA ALA A 73 14.65 3.15 -10.37
C ALA A 73 15.89 3.66 -9.61
N THR A 74 15.99 4.98 -9.37
CA THR A 74 17.14 5.62 -8.70
C THR A 74 16.92 5.91 -7.22
N MET A 75 15.77 5.52 -6.66
CA MET A 75 15.37 5.80 -5.26
C MET A 75 15.56 4.60 -4.34
#